data_AF-A0A329R8S5-F1
#
_entry.id   AF-A0A329R8S5-F1
#
_cell.length_a   1.000
_cell.length_b   1.000
_cell.length_c   1.000
_cell.angle_alpha   90.00
_cell.angle_beta   90.00
_cell.angle_gamma   90.00
#
_symmetry.space_group_name_H-M   'P 1'
#
loop_
_entity.id
_entity.type
_entity.pdbx_description
1 polymer ?
#
loop_
_entity_poly.entity_id
_entity_poly.type
_entity_poly.pdbx_seq_one_letter_code
_entity_poly.pdbx_strand_id
1 'polypeptide(L)'
;MEISRVEDSDHCKRLPLVLYDKPRRVHWDELVFCAVPEGVDLDGNFDCLELVKAIYGLKQASRVWNETFDEFVYFIGFQVSAFDLCLYIKVVDDHCVLVLIYVDDVLITGSSP
;
A
#
# COMPACT_ATOMS: atom_id res chain seq x y z
N MET A 1 13.84 3.55 11.58
CA MET A 1 12.75 2.66 12.03
C MET A 1 13.16 1.25 11.64
N GLU A 2 13.77 0.49 12.55
CA GLU A 2 14.04 -0.92 12.30
C GLU A 2 12.71 -1.67 12.40
N ILE A 3 12.32 -2.32 11.30
CA ILE A 3 11.17 -3.19 11.27
C ILE A 3 11.66 -4.56 11.76
N SER A 4 11.74 -4.72 13.08
CA SER A 4 11.96 -6.02 13.70
C SER A 4 10.65 -6.81 13.69
N ARG A 5 10.70 -8.06 13.23
CA ARG A 5 9.59 -9.00 13.46
C ARG A 5 9.50 -9.26 14.95
N VAL A 6 8.50 -8.66 15.60
CA VAL A 6 8.14 -9.03 16.98
C VAL A 6 7.31 -10.30 16.87
N GLU A 7 7.82 -11.41 17.42
CA GLU A 7 7.05 -12.65 17.52
C GLU A 7 5.85 -12.42 18.45
N ASP A 8 4.68 -12.95 18.07
CA ASP A 8 3.43 -12.87 18.84
C ASP A 8 3.66 -13.36 20.27
N SER A 9 3.87 -12.44 21.19
CA SER A 9 3.80 -12.68 22.62
C SER A 9 2.43 -12.22 23.08
N ASP A 10 1.69 -13.11 23.77
CA ASP A 10 0.37 -12.90 24.38
C ASP A 10 0.31 -11.70 25.37
N HIS A 11 1.41 -10.96 25.53
CA HIS A 11 1.55 -9.80 26.42
C HIS A 11 1.82 -8.47 25.71
N CYS A 12 1.98 -8.42 24.36
CA CYS A 12 2.15 -7.11 23.71
C CYS A 12 0.83 -6.34 23.69
N LYS A 13 0.80 -5.21 24.40
CA LYS A 13 -0.26 -4.21 24.22
C LYS A 13 -0.04 -3.54 22.87
N ARG A 14 -1.13 -3.31 22.12
CA ARG A 14 -1.11 -2.93 20.70
C ARG A 14 -1.68 -1.53 20.48
N LEU A 15 -0.97 -0.69 19.74
CA LEU A 15 -1.48 0.59 19.23
C LEU A 15 -1.41 0.59 17.70
N PRO A 16 -2.53 0.90 17.00
CA PRO A 16 -2.50 1.06 15.55
C PRO A 16 -1.74 2.34 15.20
N LEU A 17 -0.71 2.23 14.35
CA LEU A 17 0.01 3.39 13.84
C LEU A 17 -0.82 4.11 12.77
N VAL A 18 -1.71 5.02 13.18
CA VAL A 18 -2.56 5.79 12.25
C VAL A 18 -1.85 7.05 11.78
N LEU A 19 -1.06 6.95 10.71
CA LEU A 19 -0.60 8.12 9.96
C LEU A 19 -1.68 8.49 8.94
N TYR A 20 -2.39 9.59 9.17
CA TYR A 20 -3.44 10.19 8.34
C TYR A 20 -4.76 9.41 8.20
N ASP A 21 -5.84 10.13 8.49
CA ASP A 21 -7.25 9.76 8.47
C ASP A 21 -7.71 9.27 7.08
N LYS A 22 -7.72 7.95 6.88
CA LYS A 22 -8.57 7.22 5.91
C LYS A 22 -8.83 5.79 6.43
N PRO A 23 -10.07 5.28 6.39
CA PRO A 23 -10.50 4.14 7.21
C PRO A 23 -10.19 2.75 6.64
N ARG A 24 -9.43 2.63 5.53
CA ARG A 24 -9.11 1.31 4.97
C ARG A 24 -7.84 0.76 5.61
N ARG A 25 -8.04 -0.16 6.56
CA ARG A 25 -7.01 -1.10 7.02
C ARG A 25 -6.55 -1.92 5.81
N VAL A 26 -5.24 -2.01 5.60
CA VAL A 26 -4.67 -2.91 4.60
C VAL A 26 -4.99 -4.35 5.00
N HIS A 27 -5.46 -5.19 4.07
CA HIS A 27 -5.55 -6.62 4.33
C HIS A 27 -4.15 -7.21 4.25
N TRP A 28 -3.65 -7.69 5.37
CA TRP A 28 -2.35 -8.34 5.44
C TRP A 28 -2.53 -9.86 5.50
N ASP A 29 -1.64 -10.61 4.87
CA ASP A 29 -1.54 -12.06 5.10
C ASP A 29 -1.00 -12.37 6.51
N GLU A 30 -0.23 -11.45 7.10
CA GLU A 30 0.39 -11.57 8.42
C GLU A 30 0.31 -10.24 9.21
N LEU A 31 0.16 -10.30 10.53
CA LEU A 31 0.29 -9.11 11.37
C LEU A 31 1.74 -8.65 11.39
N VAL A 32 1.95 -7.33 11.32
CA VAL A 32 3.28 -6.73 11.26
C VAL A 32 3.41 -5.73 12.38
N PHE A 33 4.48 -5.88 13.15
CA PHE A 33 4.81 -5.01 14.26
C PHE A 33 6.14 -4.32 14.04
N CYS A 34 6.35 -3.21 14.73
CA CYS A 34 7.64 -2.53 14.79
C CYS A 34 7.96 -2.12 16.23
N ALA A 35 9.26 -2.04 16.53
CA ALA A 35 9.73 -1.51 17.78
C ALA A 35 9.31 -0.04 17.93
N VAL A 36 9.03 0.36 19.16
CA VAL A 36 8.77 1.75 19.51
C VAL A 36 10.02 2.57 19.18
N PRO A 37 9.92 3.61 18.32
CA PRO A 37 11.08 4.45 18.00
C PRO A 37 11.61 5.16 19.25
N GLU A 38 12.92 5.37 19.30
CA GLU A 38 13.56 6.12 20.39
C GLU A 38 12.96 7.54 20.48
N GLY A 39 12.66 7.97 21.71
CA GLY A 39 12.03 9.27 21.98
C GLY A 39 10.51 9.31 21.83
N VAL A 40 9.84 8.17 21.61
CA VAL A 40 8.38 8.05 21.65
C VAL A 40 7.95 7.45 22.99
N ASP A 41 7.33 8.26 23.85
CA ASP A 41 6.66 7.77 25.06
C ASP A 41 5.25 7.29 24.69
N LEU A 42 4.99 6.00 24.90
CA LEU A 42 3.66 5.42 24.75
C LEU A 42 2.99 5.32 26.12
N ASP A 43 1.78 5.88 26.23
CA ASP A 43 0.96 5.75 27.41
C ASP A 43 0.58 4.28 27.62
N GLY A 44 1.05 3.66 28.72
CA GLY A 44 0.53 2.38 29.18
C GLY A 44 1.32 1.12 28.80
N ASN A 45 2.64 1.05 29.03
CA ASN A 45 3.43 -0.21 28.91
C ASN A 45 3.23 -0.93 27.55
N PHE A 46 3.25 -0.17 26.45
CA PHE A 46 3.25 -0.72 25.10
C PHE A 46 4.70 -0.92 24.64
N ASP A 47 5.04 -2.14 24.28
CA ASP A 47 6.41 -2.51 23.89
C ASP A 47 6.57 -2.62 22.36
N CYS A 48 5.45 -2.57 21.62
CA CYS A 48 5.41 -2.68 20.16
C CYS A 48 4.25 -1.87 19.55
N LEU A 49 4.39 -1.49 18.26
CA LEU A 49 3.35 -0.81 17.48
C LEU A 49 2.85 -1.73 16.36
N GLU A 50 1.54 -1.75 16.11
CA GLU A 50 0.93 -2.50 14.99
C GLU A 50 0.93 -1.63 13.73
N LEU A 51 1.50 -2.15 12.65
CA LEU A 51 1.46 -1.48 11.35
C LEU A 51 0.12 -1.75 10.67
N VAL A 52 -0.70 -0.70 10.58
CA VAL A 52 -2.02 -0.75 9.93
C VAL A 52 -2.00 -0.35 8.44
N LYS A 53 -0.84 0.09 7.94
CA LYS A 53 -0.58 0.46 6.54
C LYS A 53 0.76 -0.10 6.05
N ALA A 54 0.84 -0.38 4.75
CA ALA A 54 2.08 -0.71 4.05
C ALA A 54 3.04 0.49 4.07
N ILE A 55 4.23 0.28 4.64
CA ILE A 55 5.34 1.23 4.60
C ILE A 55 6.46 0.67 3.72
N TYR A 56 7.20 1.56 3.06
CA TYR A 56 8.37 1.18 2.26
C TYR A 56 9.36 0.34 3.07
N GLY A 57 9.99 -0.62 2.40
CA GLY A 57 10.95 -1.55 3.02
C GLY A 57 10.33 -2.82 3.60
N LEU A 58 9.00 -2.89 3.74
CA LEU A 58 8.33 -4.16 4.02
C LEU A 58 8.30 -5.05 2.78
N LYS A 59 8.57 -6.34 2.96
CA LYS A 59 8.53 -7.34 1.88
C LYS A 59 7.20 -7.35 1.13
N GLN A 60 6.10 -7.14 1.85
CA GLN A 60 4.74 -7.17 1.33
C GLN A 60 4.23 -5.79 0.86
N ALA A 61 4.94 -4.69 1.12
CA ALA A 61 4.44 -3.36 0.78
C ALA A 61 4.27 -3.14 -0.72
N SER A 62 5.21 -3.64 -1.54
CA SER A 62 5.11 -3.53 -3.00
C SER A 62 3.90 -4.28 -3.56
N ARG A 63 3.62 -5.48 -3.04
CA ARG A 63 2.46 -6.28 -3.45
C ARG A 63 1.15 -5.58 -3.09
N VAL A 64 1.00 -5.17 -1.84
CA VAL A 64 -0.20 -4.46 -1.35
C VAL A 64 -0.43 -3.18 -2.15
N TRP A 65 0.63 -2.42 -2.42
CA TRP A 65 0.54 -1.19 -3.21
C TRP A 65 0.04 -1.50 -4.63
N ASN A 66 0.61 -2.52 -5.29
CA ASN A 66 0.22 -2.91 -6.63
C ASN A 66 -1.23 -3.41 -6.70
N GLU A 67 -1.65 -4.27 -5.75
CA GLU A 67 -3.04 -4.75 -5.66
C GLU A 67 -4.02 -3.59 -5.42
N THR A 68 -3.68 -2.66 -4.52
CA THR A 68 -4.50 -1.48 -4.25
C THR A 68 -4.61 -0.57 -5.48
N PHE A 69 -3.51 -0.41 -6.23
CA PHE A 69 -3.50 0.36 -7.45
C PHE A 69 -4.38 -0.31 -8.51
N ASP A 70 -4.15 -1.59 -8.80
CA ASP A 70 -4.88 -2.39 -9.79
C ASP A 70 -6.41 -2.34 -9.55
N GLU A 71 -6.84 -2.57 -8.31
CA GLU A 71 -8.26 -2.43 -7.92
C GLU A 71 -8.81 -1.03 -8.23
N PHE A 72 -8.03 0.02 -7.97
CA PHE A 72 -8.43 1.40 -8.20
C PHE A 72 -8.54 1.73 -9.69
N VAL A 73 -7.53 1.41 -10.51
CA VAL A 73 -7.60 1.69 -11.96
C VAL A 73 -8.70 0.87 -12.63
N TYR A 74 -8.90 -0.38 -12.22
CA TYR A 74 -10.04 -1.18 -12.66
C TYR A 74 -11.37 -0.51 -12.28
N PHE A 75 -11.52 -0.06 -11.04
CA PHE A 75 -12.73 0.62 -10.57
C PHE A 75 -13.08 1.89 -11.38
N ILE A 76 -12.08 2.67 -11.81
CA ILE A 76 -12.31 3.86 -12.64
C ILE A 76 -12.43 3.53 -14.15
N GLY A 77 -12.50 2.24 -14.51
CA GLY A 77 -12.85 1.75 -15.84
C GLY A 77 -11.68 1.57 -16.80
N PHE A 78 -10.44 1.47 -16.29
CA PHE A 78 -9.32 0.97 -17.09
C PHE A 78 -9.32 -0.56 -17.12
N GLN A 79 -8.69 -1.13 -18.13
CA GLN A 79 -8.39 -2.55 -18.22
C GLN A 79 -6.88 -2.75 -18.35
N VAL A 80 -6.36 -3.81 -17.74
CA VAL A 80 -4.96 -4.19 -17.91
C VAL A 80 -4.72 -4.67 -19.34
N SER A 81 -3.58 -4.30 -19.91
CA SER A 81 -3.15 -4.75 -21.22
C SER A 81 -2.86 -6.26 -21.21
N ALA A 82 -3.23 -6.95 -22.29
CA ALA A 82 -2.90 -8.36 -22.46
C ALA A 82 -1.40 -8.62 -22.69
N PHE A 83 -0.62 -7.57 -23.01
CA PHE A 83 0.79 -7.68 -23.36
C PHE A 83 1.72 -7.22 -22.23
N ASP A 84 1.25 -6.37 -21.33
CA ASP A 84 2.04 -5.81 -20.23
C ASP A 84 1.14 -5.53 -19.01
N LEU A 85 1.43 -6.16 -17.87
CA LEU A 85 0.65 -6.02 -16.63
C LEU A 85 0.80 -4.65 -15.95
N CYS A 86 1.80 -3.87 -16.36
CA CYS A 86 2.01 -2.52 -15.88
C CYS A 86 1.30 -1.46 -16.75
N LEU A 87 0.70 -1.87 -17.88
CA LEU A 87 0.02 -0.98 -18.81
C LEU A 87 -1.50 -1.13 -18.68
N TYR A 88 -2.18 -0.02 -18.41
CA TYR A 88 -3.63 0.08 -18.31
C TYR A 88 -4.18 0.94 -19.45
N ILE A 89 -5.30 0.50 -20.00
CA ILE A 89 -5.91 1.08 -21.20
C ILE A 89 -7.37 1.43 -20.90
N LYS A 90 -7.80 2.63 -21.29
CA LYS A 90 -9.21 3.03 -21.27
C LYS A 90 -9.55 3.76 -22.56
N VAL A 91 -10.68 3.40 -23.17
CA VAL A 91 -11.24 4.10 -24.35
C VAL A 91 -12.46 4.91 -23.92
N VAL A 92 -12.47 6.20 -24.28
CA VAL A 92 -13.56 7.14 -24.00
C VAL A 92 -13.80 7.94 -25.28
N ASP A 93 -15.01 7.90 -25.83
CA ASP A 93 -15.39 8.64 -27.05
C ASP A 93 -14.38 8.48 -28.21
N ASP A 94 -14.00 7.24 -28.52
CA ASP A 94 -12.97 6.86 -29.52
C ASP A 94 -11.54 7.36 -29.22
N HIS A 95 -11.31 8.01 -28.08
CA HIS A 95 -9.99 8.39 -27.60
C HIS A 95 -9.43 7.36 -26.63
N CYS A 96 -8.15 7.03 -26.79
CA CYS A 96 -7.44 6.08 -25.95
C CYS A 96 -6.64 6.83 -24.88
N VAL A 97 -6.74 6.38 -23.63
CA VAL A 97 -5.88 6.79 -22.51
C VAL A 97 -5.07 5.58 -22.05
N LEU A 98 -3.76 5.78 -21.93
CA LEU A 98 -2.80 4.79 -21.49
C LEU A 98 -2.17 5.25 -20.17
N VAL A 99 -2.13 4.35 -19.20
CA VAL A 99 -1.43 4.55 -17.93
C VAL A 99 -0.40 3.44 -17.80
N LEU A 100 0.88 3.79 -17.80
CA LEU A 100 1.99 2.86 -17.61
C LEU A 100 2.62 3.11 -16.24
N ILE A 101 2.79 2.06 -15.44
CA ILE A 101 3.40 2.15 -14.11
C ILE A 101 4.78 1.54 -14.14
N TYR A 102 5.72 2.20 -13.47
CA TYR A 102 7.01 1.63 -13.15
C TYR A 102 7.41 2.01 -11.73
N VAL A 103 7.24 1.08 -10.80
CA VAL A 103 7.53 1.28 -9.37
C VAL A 103 6.81 2.54 -8.86
N ASP A 104 7.54 3.60 -8.51
CA ASP A 104 7.01 4.84 -7.92
C ASP A 104 6.59 5.87 -8.99
N ASP A 105 6.84 5.58 -10.27
CA ASP A 105 6.56 6.47 -11.39
C ASP A 105 5.31 6.02 -12.18
N VAL A 106 4.52 7.00 -12.63
CA VAL A 106 3.34 6.78 -13.47
C VAL A 106 3.44 7.67 -14.71
N LEU A 107 3.45 7.05 -15.88
CA LEU A 107 3.34 7.73 -17.17
C LEU A 107 1.89 7.66 -17.65
N ILE A 108 1.31 8.82 -17.98
CA ILE A 108 -0.04 8.91 -18.53
C ILE A 108 0.05 9.58 -19.90
N THR A 109 -0.55 8.95 -20.91
CA THR A 109 -0.63 9.51 -22.26
C THR A 109 -1.96 9.15 -22.91
N GLY A 110 -2.26 9.74 -24.06
CA GLY A 110 -3.48 9.44 -24.78
C GLY A 110 -3.44 9.89 -26.23
N SER A 111 -4.45 9.48 -26.98
CA SER A 111 -4.63 9.91 -28.37
C SER A 111 -4.90 11.42 -28.42
N SER A 112 -4.23 12.10 -29.35
CA SER A 112 -4.57 13.48 -29.71
C SER A 112 -5.97 13.53 -30.32
N PRO A 113 -6.72 14.63 -30.12
CA PRO A 113 -7.81 15.00 -31.02
C PRO A 113 -7.33 15.13 -32.47
#